data_AF-A0A7D7ND61-F1
#
_entry.id   AF-A0A7D7ND61-F1
#
_cell.length_a   1.000
_cell.length_b   1.000
_cell.length_c   1.000
_cell.angle_alpha   90.00
_cell.angle_beta   90.00
_cell.angle_gamma   90.00
#
_symmetry.space_group_name_H-M   'P 1'
#
loop_
_entity.id
_entity.type
_entity.pdbx_description
1 polymer ?
#
loop_
_entity_poly.entity_id
_entity_poly.type
_entity_poly.pdbx_seq_one_letter_code
_entity_poly.pdbx_strand_id
1 'polypeptide(L)'
;MKRLLLCTLLSAACLSACGEKDAPSALSCSAPEVVEALKQQIRQESAVQAALGNHADQLPSVSDAAAVNSGLEALGLAIDDIRTVQPAGKDNAALACEASLRLTPTADAALKLQESFTRYMSVHETDGIDMESVMSNGLRADGKQGYFRSLSYTVQATDDGAKTVVELDSKAAAAALSLPLRFYLAHAQLKHDAQVLEQAASAEAARQQELDALNQAQLQARLEAAKSENQGWHRQLNQQWQSLPPAARAALKTDQEQWNRLRESECAYFGKSESSEPLEQEVLRLECDSQRIEQRLPELAQNAETHLLAAVNEARRQNQQADQEIRRLWQSIPDDVKAIIGQDYQNWNSATSAKCAAAAQQAGSNHSAQLARLQCETEETRSKINELRGYVVQ
;
A
#
# COMPACT_ATOMS: atom_id res chain seq x y z
N MET A 1 -21.10 -84.25 -59.15
CA MET A 1 -22.03 -83.44 -59.98
C MET A 1 -21.19 -82.34 -60.63
N LYS A 2 -20.51 -82.58 -61.76
CA LYS A 2 -20.93 -82.65 -63.18
C LYS A 2 -21.44 -81.32 -63.77
N ARG A 3 -20.61 -80.82 -64.69
CA ARG A 3 -20.69 -79.68 -65.63
C ARG A 3 -21.91 -79.69 -66.57
N LEU A 4 -21.99 -78.60 -67.33
CA LEU A 4 -22.63 -78.34 -68.65
C LEU A 4 -23.93 -77.51 -68.58
N LEU A 5 -24.34 -76.65 -69.54
CA LEU A 5 -23.78 -75.93 -70.72
C LEU A 5 -24.99 -75.23 -71.42
N LEU A 6 -24.74 -74.32 -72.39
CA LEU A 6 -25.64 -73.64 -73.36
C LEU A 6 -26.40 -72.37 -72.89
N CYS A 7 -26.28 -71.17 -73.49
CA CYS A 7 -26.36 -70.66 -74.89
C CYS A 7 -27.78 -70.31 -75.38
N THR A 8 -28.03 -69.01 -75.68
CA THR A 8 -28.84 -68.37 -76.78
C THR A 8 -29.22 -66.93 -76.32
N LEU A 9 -28.70 -65.84 -76.90
CA LEU A 9 -28.96 -65.14 -78.19
C LEU A 9 -30.10 -64.07 -78.14
N LEU A 10 -29.69 -62.79 -78.35
CA LEU A 10 -30.33 -61.61 -78.99
C LEU A 10 -31.78 -61.20 -78.58
N SER A 11 -32.09 -59.92 -78.29
CA SER A 11 -32.08 -58.82 -79.27
C SER A 11 -32.24 -57.41 -78.66
N ALA A 12 -31.54 -56.47 -79.31
CA ALA A 12 -31.62 -55.01 -79.38
C ALA A 12 -32.86 -54.25 -78.87
N ALA A 13 -32.59 -53.12 -78.20
CA ALA A 13 -33.28 -51.85 -78.43
C ALA A 13 -32.28 -50.70 -78.26
N CYS A 14 -31.82 -50.14 -79.38
CA CYS A 14 -31.11 -48.87 -79.42
C CYS A 14 -32.08 -47.75 -79.05
N LEU A 15 -31.86 -47.08 -77.93
CA LEU A 15 -32.37 -45.73 -77.69
C LEU A 15 -31.17 -44.80 -77.66
N SER A 16 -31.04 -44.05 -78.75
CA SER A 16 -30.24 -42.86 -78.87
C SER A 16 -30.71 -41.83 -77.84
N ALA A 17 -30.04 -41.80 -76.69
CA ALA A 17 -30.00 -40.61 -75.86
C ALA A 17 -28.65 -39.95 -76.12
N CYS A 18 -28.64 -38.96 -77.03
CA CYS A 18 -27.62 -37.94 -77.06
C CYS A 18 -27.69 -37.19 -75.73
N GLY A 19 -26.97 -37.69 -74.73
CA GLY A 19 -26.57 -36.90 -73.58
C GLY A 19 -25.63 -35.83 -74.11
N GLU A 20 -26.11 -34.60 -74.11
CA GLU A 20 -25.31 -33.39 -74.20
C GLU A 20 -24.23 -33.51 -73.12
N LYS A 21 -23.04 -33.96 -73.52
CA LYS A 21 -21.84 -33.77 -72.71
C LYS A 21 -21.66 -32.27 -72.69
N ASP A 22 -21.96 -31.65 -71.56
CA ASP A 22 -21.49 -30.31 -71.25
C ASP A 22 -20.03 -30.24 -71.74
N ALA A 23 -19.77 -29.31 -72.66
CA ALA A 23 -18.42 -29.08 -73.14
C ALA A 23 -17.53 -28.89 -71.89
N PRO A 24 -16.30 -29.44 -71.86
CA PRO A 24 -15.40 -29.22 -70.73
C PRO A 24 -15.32 -27.70 -70.51
N SER A 25 -15.75 -27.26 -69.33
CA SER A 25 -15.73 -25.85 -68.95
C SER A 25 -14.31 -25.33 -69.21
N ALA A 26 -14.20 -24.29 -70.03
CA ALA A 26 -12.89 -23.73 -70.37
C ALA A 26 -12.15 -23.38 -69.09
N LEU A 27 -10.94 -23.90 -68.93
CA LEU A 27 -10.10 -23.71 -67.75
C LEU A 27 -9.99 -22.21 -67.45
N SER A 28 -10.45 -21.79 -66.27
CA SER A 28 -10.59 -20.38 -65.91
C SER A 28 -10.00 -20.09 -64.53
N CYS A 29 -9.25 -19.00 -64.42
CA CYS A 29 -8.73 -18.51 -63.14
C CYS A 29 -9.84 -18.18 -62.13
N SER A 30 -11.04 -17.80 -62.60
CA SER A 30 -12.17 -17.36 -61.77
C SER A 30 -13.26 -18.42 -61.59
N ALA A 31 -13.01 -19.67 -61.99
CA ALA A 31 -13.98 -20.75 -61.81
C ALA A 31 -14.29 -20.97 -60.32
N PRO A 32 -15.56 -21.20 -59.92
CA PRO A 32 -15.94 -21.38 -58.51
C PRO A 32 -15.11 -22.44 -57.78
N GLU A 33 -14.81 -23.56 -58.44
CA GLU A 33 -13.97 -24.64 -57.94
C GLU A 33 -12.51 -24.22 -57.69
N VAL A 34 -11.97 -23.30 -58.50
CA VAL A 34 -10.63 -22.73 -58.32
C VAL A 34 -10.61 -21.79 -57.12
N VAL A 35 -11.63 -20.94 -56.99
CA VAL A 35 -11.75 -20.00 -55.86
C VAL A 35 -11.89 -20.76 -54.53
N GLU A 36 -12.69 -21.82 -54.50
CA GLU A 36 -12.82 -22.66 -53.30
C GLU A 36 -11.54 -23.46 -53.00
N ALA A 37 -10.83 -23.96 -54.01
CA ALA A 37 -9.52 -24.59 -53.82
C ALA A 37 -8.50 -23.62 -53.20
N LEU A 38 -8.46 -22.36 -53.67
CA LEU A 38 -7.60 -21.32 -53.08
C LEU A 38 -7.96 -21.06 -51.61
N LYS A 39 -9.24 -20.84 -51.30
CA LYS A 39 -9.71 -20.63 -49.92
C LYS A 39 -9.37 -21.82 -49.02
N GLN A 40 -9.53 -23.05 -49.52
CA GLN A 40 -9.24 -24.25 -48.76
C GLN A 40 -7.75 -24.37 -48.43
N GLN A 41 -6.85 -24.13 -49.40
CA GLN A 41 -5.41 -24.14 -49.17
C GLN A 41 -4.99 -23.09 -48.14
N ILE A 42 -5.53 -21.86 -48.24
CA ILE A 42 -5.26 -20.78 -47.27
C ILE A 42 -5.76 -21.18 -45.88
N ARG A 43 -6.99 -21.67 -45.74
CA ARG A 43 -7.59 -22.09 -44.47
C ARG A 43 -6.79 -23.20 -43.79
N GLN A 44 -6.37 -24.21 -44.55
CA GLN A 44 -5.55 -25.32 -44.05
C GLN A 44 -4.21 -24.80 -43.50
N GLU A 45 -3.52 -23.95 -44.24
CA GLU A 45 -2.23 -23.41 -43.82
C GLU A 45 -2.37 -22.41 -42.66
N SER A 46 -3.43 -21.59 -42.63
CA SER A 46 -3.74 -20.74 -41.48
C SER A 46 -4.00 -21.55 -40.21
N ALA A 47 -4.62 -22.72 -40.31
CA ALA A 47 -4.80 -23.61 -39.16
C ALA A 47 -3.46 -24.18 -38.67
N VAL A 48 -2.55 -24.55 -39.58
CA VAL A 48 -1.19 -24.97 -39.23
C VAL A 48 -0.45 -23.87 -38.49
N GLN A 49 -0.47 -22.63 -39.01
CA GLN A 49 0.23 -21.51 -38.39
C GLN A 49 -0.38 -21.09 -37.04
N ALA A 50 -1.71 -21.10 -36.93
CA ALA A 50 -2.38 -20.83 -35.65
C ALA A 50 -2.04 -21.89 -34.59
N ALA A 51 -1.90 -23.15 -34.99
CA ALA A 51 -1.53 -24.25 -34.09
C ALA A 51 -0.06 -24.21 -33.67
N LEU A 52 0.85 -23.81 -34.57
CA LEU A 52 2.27 -23.60 -34.25
C LEU A 52 2.47 -22.42 -33.29
N GLY A 53 1.64 -21.38 -33.43
CA GLY A 53 1.78 -20.15 -32.68
C GLY A 53 3.09 -19.42 -32.97
N ASN A 54 3.40 -18.41 -32.17
CA ASN A 54 4.67 -17.70 -32.16
C ASN A 54 4.97 -17.31 -30.71
N HIS A 55 6.15 -17.67 -30.21
CA HIS A 55 6.53 -17.30 -28.83
C HIS A 55 6.81 -15.80 -28.69
N ALA A 56 7.12 -15.10 -29.79
CA ALA A 56 7.45 -13.68 -29.76
C ALA A 56 6.24 -12.79 -29.46
N ASP A 57 5.04 -13.18 -29.90
CA ASP A 57 3.81 -12.41 -29.65
C ASP A 57 3.01 -12.92 -28.45
N GLN A 58 3.47 -13.99 -27.77
CA GLN A 58 2.88 -14.54 -26.53
C GLN A 58 1.37 -14.85 -26.61
N LEU A 59 0.79 -14.89 -27.82
CA LEU A 59 -0.61 -15.24 -28.03
C LEU A 59 -0.80 -16.76 -28.00
N PRO A 60 -1.95 -17.26 -27.50
CA PRO A 60 -2.21 -18.69 -27.43
C PRO A 60 -2.15 -19.34 -28.82
N SER A 61 -1.63 -20.57 -28.86
CA SER A 61 -1.79 -21.44 -30.03
C SER A 61 -3.22 -21.95 -30.11
N VAL A 62 -3.72 -22.11 -31.33
CA VAL A 62 -5.09 -22.57 -31.59
C VAL A 62 -5.04 -23.76 -32.53
N SER A 63 -5.38 -24.95 -32.00
CA SER A 63 -5.41 -26.20 -32.76
C SER A 63 -6.79 -26.53 -33.35
N ASP A 64 -7.83 -25.78 -32.97
CA ASP A 64 -9.19 -25.97 -33.47
C ASP A 64 -9.36 -25.35 -34.86
N ALA A 65 -9.37 -26.21 -35.89
CA ALA A 65 -9.57 -25.80 -37.28
C ALA A 65 -10.94 -25.16 -37.53
N ALA A 66 -11.99 -25.53 -36.78
CA ALA A 66 -13.31 -24.92 -36.91
C ALA A 66 -13.31 -23.48 -36.36
N ALA A 67 -12.60 -23.24 -35.25
CA ALA A 67 -12.39 -21.91 -34.72
C ALA A 67 -11.59 -21.02 -35.70
N VAL A 68 -10.53 -21.55 -36.30
CA VAL A 68 -9.75 -20.87 -37.34
C VAL A 68 -10.60 -20.48 -38.54
N ASN A 69 -11.41 -21.40 -39.07
CA ASN A 69 -12.30 -21.12 -40.19
C ASN A 69 -13.35 -20.05 -39.85
N SER A 70 -13.99 -20.18 -38.69
CA SER A 70 -14.98 -19.20 -38.21
C SER A 70 -14.34 -17.83 -37.98
N GLY A 71 -13.09 -17.80 -37.51
CA GLY A 71 -12.32 -16.57 -37.34
C GLY A 71 -12.02 -15.89 -38.67
N LEU A 72 -11.55 -16.63 -39.67
CA LEU A 72 -11.31 -16.11 -41.02
C LEU A 72 -12.59 -15.60 -41.68
N GLU A 73 -13.73 -16.26 -41.46
CA GLU A 73 -15.04 -15.80 -41.92
C GLU A 73 -15.48 -14.51 -41.23
N ALA A 74 -15.32 -14.41 -39.91
CA ALA A 74 -15.64 -13.20 -39.14
C ALA A 74 -14.75 -12.01 -39.53
N LEU A 75 -13.50 -12.29 -39.94
CA LEU A 75 -12.56 -11.31 -40.50
C LEU A 75 -12.85 -10.96 -41.97
N GLY A 76 -13.87 -11.56 -42.58
CA GLY A 76 -14.31 -11.25 -43.94
C GLY A 76 -13.31 -11.65 -45.01
N LEU A 77 -12.67 -12.82 -44.86
CA LEU A 77 -11.76 -13.37 -45.85
C LEU A 77 -12.44 -13.50 -47.21
N ALA A 78 -11.91 -12.80 -48.21
CA ALA A 78 -12.36 -12.87 -49.60
C ALA A 78 -11.18 -13.01 -50.56
N ILE A 79 -11.42 -13.66 -51.70
CA ILE A 79 -10.52 -13.67 -52.85
C ILE A 79 -11.30 -13.02 -53.99
N ASP A 80 -10.90 -11.81 -54.36
CA ASP A 80 -11.54 -10.99 -55.39
C ASP A 80 -10.52 -10.51 -56.45
N ASP A 81 -10.94 -9.68 -57.40
CA ASP A 81 -10.09 -9.11 -58.45
C ASP A 81 -9.25 -10.16 -59.21
N ILE A 82 -9.89 -11.27 -59.59
CA ILE A 82 -9.24 -12.40 -60.24
C ILE A 82 -9.01 -12.10 -61.73
N ARG A 83 -7.77 -12.26 -62.18
CA ARG A 83 -7.38 -12.07 -63.58
C ARG A 83 -6.40 -13.13 -64.08
N THR A 84 -6.52 -13.48 -65.36
CA THR A 84 -5.51 -14.26 -66.06
C THR A 84 -4.38 -13.35 -66.50
N VAL A 85 -3.16 -13.60 -66.02
CA VAL A 85 -1.96 -12.84 -66.38
C VAL A 85 -1.26 -13.48 -67.58
N GLN A 86 -1.27 -14.81 -67.64
CA GLN A 86 -0.74 -15.57 -68.77
C GLN A 86 -1.66 -16.76 -69.10
N PRO A 87 -2.16 -16.89 -70.35
CA PRO A 87 -2.98 -18.01 -70.75
C PRO A 87 -2.12 -19.28 -70.93
N ALA A 88 -2.76 -20.44 -70.84
CA ALA A 88 -2.13 -21.71 -71.21
C ALA A 88 -1.65 -21.68 -72.66
N GLY A 89 -0.42 -22.14 -72.90
CA GLY A 89 0.25 -22.12 -74.20
C GLY A 89 0.77 -23.49 -74.61
N LYS A 90 1.40 -23.58 -75.78
CA LYS A 90 1.95 -24.84 -76.30
C LYS A 90 3.05 -25.45 -75.42
N ASP A 91 3.76 -24.61 -74.68
CA ASP A 91 4.92 -25.01 -73.85
C ASP A 91 4.58 -25.06 -72.34
N ASN A 92 3.40 -24.57 -71.92
CA ASN A 92 2.95 -24.60 -70.54
C ASN A 92 1.42 -24.74 -70.50
N ALA A 93 0.94 -25.89 -69.99
CA ALA A 93 -0.49 -26.18 -69.86
C ALA A 93 -1.18 -25.37 -68.74
N ALA A 94 -0.42 -24.62 -67.94
CA ALA A 94 -0.92 -23.80 -66.84
C ALA A 94 -1.37 -22.41 -67.28
N LEU A 95 -2.48 -21.95 -66.70
CA LEU A 95 -2.75 -20.51 -66.60
C LEU A 95 -1.95 -19.94 -65.44
N ALA A 96 -1.31 -18.79 -65.64
CA ALA A 96 -0.84 -17.95 -64.55
C ALA A 96 -1.91 -16.90 -64.22
N CYS A 97 -2.30 -16.85 -62.96
CA CYS A 97 -3.41 -16.05 -62.47
C CYS A 97 -2.94 -15.12 -61.34
N GLU A 98 -3.64 -14.00 -61.20
CA GLU A 98 -3.52 -13.11 -60.05
C GLU A 98 -4.89 -12.86 -59.43
N ALA A 99 -4.91 -12.67 -58.11
CA ALA A 99 -6.10 -12.30 -57.34
C ALA A 99 -5.73 -11.37 -56.19
N SER A 100 -6.74 -10.76 -55.57
CA SER A 100 -6.59 -10.01 -54.32
C SER A 100 -7.16 -10.82 -53.15
N LEU A 101 -6.31 -11.14 -52.18
CA LEU A 101 -6.71 -11.64 -50.87
C LEU A 101 -7.13 -10.44 -50.02
N ARG A 102 -8.39 -10.40 -49.57
CA ARG A 102 -8.93 -9.31 -48.76
C ARG A 102 -9.38 -9.80 -47.40
N LEU A 103 -9.13 -8.99 -46.37
CA LEU A 103 -9.80 -9.03 -45.08
C LEU A 103 -10.69 -7.79 -44.99
N THR A 104 -11.94 -7.98 -44.59
CA THR A 104 -12.87 -6.90 -44.26
C THR A 104 -13.64 -7.33 -43.03
N PRO A 105 -13.07 -7.10 -41.83
CA PRO A 105 -13.68 -7.56 -40.60
C PRO A 105 -15.12 -7.06 -40.46
N THR A 106 -16.00 -7.93 -40.02
CA THR A 106 -17.34 -7.52 -39.58
C THR A 106 -17.22 -6.53 -38.41
N ALA A 107 -18.26 -5.72 -38.16
CA ALA A 107 -18.24 -4.75 -37.05
C ALA A 107 -17.94 -5.43 -35.70
N ASP A 108 -18.56 -6.59 -35.45
CA ASP A 108 -18.31 -7.38 -34.24
C ASP A 108 -16.88 -7.92 -34.20
N ALA A 109 -16.32 -8.35 -35.33
CA ALA A 109 -14.94 -8.83 -35.38
C ALA A 109 -13.92 -7.72 -35.18
N ALA A 110 -14.18 -6.53 -35.73
CA ALA A 110 -13.35 -5.35 -35.50
C ALA A 110 -13.36 -4.94 -34.01
N LEU A 111 -14.53 -4.91 -33.37
CA LEU A 111 -14.65 -4.65 -31.94
C LEU A 111 -13.90 -5.70 -31.12
N LYS A 112 -14.09 -6.97 -31.43
CA LYS A 112 -13.44 -8.09 -30.74
C LYS A 112 -11.92 -8.04 -30.86
N LEU A 113 -11.39 -7.70 -32.04
CA LEU A 113 -9.97 -7.48 -32.27
C LEU A 113 -9.44 -6.31 -31.43
N GLN A 114 -10.16 -5.19 -31.42
CA GLN A 114 -9.80 -4.03 -30.63
C GLN A 114 -9.73 -4.35 -29.13
N GLU A 115 -10.74 -5.03 -28.61
CA GLU A 115 -10.74 -5.48 -27.22
C GLU A 115 -9.62 -6.47 -26.91
N SER A 116 -9.36 -7.45 -27.80
CA SER A 116 -8.24 -8.39 -27.65
C SER A 116 -6.92 -7.64 -27.57
N PHE A 117 -6.69 -6.70 -28.49
CA PHE A 117 -5.47 -5.91 -28.53
C PHE A 117 -5.31 -5.06 -27.27
N THR A 118 -6.35 -4.34 -26.83
CA THR A 118 -6.30 -3.55 -25.59
C THR A 118 -5.97 -4.43 -24.38
N ARG A 119 -6.56 -5.62 -24.28
CA ARG A 119 -6.27 -6.56 -23.18
C ARG A 119 -4.86 -7.13 -23.27
N TYR A 120 -4.40 -7.48 -24.47
CA TYR A 120 -3.03 -7.89 -24.70
C TYR A 120 -2.04 -6.83 -24.19
N MET A 121 -2.24 -5.56 -24.53
CA MET A 121 -1.40 -4.46 -24.03
C MET A 121 -1.49 -4.26 -22.51
N SER A 122 -2.60 -4.65 -21.86
CA SER A 122 -2.73 -4.59 -20.40
C SER A 122 -2.05 -5.76 -19.68
N VAL A 123 -1.95 -6.92 -20.35
CA VAL A 123 -1.35 -8.15 -19.80
C VAL A 123 0.15 -8.19 -20.09
N HIS A 124 0.58 -7.63 -21.22
CA HIS A 124 1.96 -7.64 -21.68
C HIS A 124 2.49 -6.21 -21.76
N GLU A 125 3.57 -5.92 -21.02
CA GLU A 125 4.35 -4.68 -21.17
C GLU A 125 5.17 -4.75 -22.47
N THR A 126 4.50 -4.65 -23.62
CA THR A 126 5.17 -4.65 -24.93
C THR A 126 5.21 -3.25 -25.53
N ASP A 127 6.42 -2.73 -25.73
CA ASP A 127 6.64 -1.51 -26.52
C ASP A 127 6.59 -1.82 -28.03
N GLY A 128 5.88 -0.98 -28.81
CA GLY A 128 6.06 -0.92 -30.27
C GLY A 128 5.15 -1.80 -31.14
N ILE A 129 4.12 -2.45 -30.58
CA ILE A 129 3.05 -3.08 -31.38
C ILE A 129 1.83 -2.15 -31.36
N ASP A 130 1.32 -1.80 -32.54
CA ASP A 130 0.05 -1.09 -32.68
C ASP A 130 -0.96 -1.93 -33.47
N MET A 131 -2.24 -1.55 -33.40
CA MET A 131 -3.31 -2.27 -34.10
C MET A 131 -3.10 -2.30 -35.62
N GLU A 132 -2.53 -1.23 -36.19
CA GLU A 132 -2.30 -1.17 -37.63
C GLU A 132 -1.22 -2.18 -38.04
N SER A 133 -0.17 -2.37 -37.25
CA SER A 133 0.85 -3.40 -37.42
C SER A 133 0.27 -4.81 -37.30
N VAL A 134 -0.67 -5.02 -36.36
CA VAL A 134 -1.41 -6.27 -36.24
C VAL A 134 -2.21 -6.56 -37.51
N MET A 135 -2.92 -5.57 -38.03
CA MET A 135 -3.80 -5.72 -39.19
C MET A 135 -3.08 -5.72 -40.55
N SER A 136 -1.99 -4.97 -40.68
CA SER A 136 -1.20 -4.80 -41.90
C SER A 136 -0.07 -5.83 -42.07
N ASN A 137 -0.04 -6.88 -41.24
CA ASN A 137 0.94 -7.96 -41.27
C ASN A 137 1.06 -8.63 -42.67
N GLY A 138 1.90 -8.08 -43.56
CA GLY A 138 1.96 -8.50 -44.97
C GLY A 138 0.73 -8.11 -45.81
N LEU A 139 -0.17 -7.28 -45.29
CA LEU A 139 -1.35 -6.73 -45.96
C LEU A 139 -1.22 -5.21 -46.10
N ARG A 140 -1.94 -4.63 -47.06
CA ARG A 140 -2.02 -3.17 -47.26
C ARG A 140 -3.44 -2.71 -46.97
N ALA A 141 -3.59 -1.59 -46.27
CA ALA A 141 -4.89 -0.97 -46.11
C ALA A 141 -5.47 -0.58 -47.49
N ASP A 142 -6.76 -0.84 -47.70
CA ASP A 142 -7.48 -0.51 -48.94
C ASP A 142 -8.01 0.93 -48.99
N GLY A 143 -7.68 1.74 -47.97
CA GLY A 143 -8.18 3.11 -47.79
C GLY A 143 -9.62 3.20 -47.26
N LYS A 144 -10.25 2.06 -46.96
CA LYS A 144 -11.54 1.94 -46.27
C LYS A 144 -11.32 1.17 -44.95
N GLN A 145 -12.15 0.17 -44.66
CA GLN A 145 -12.08 -0.69 -43.47
C GLN A 145 -11.46 -2.07 -43.80
N GLY A 146 -10.84 -2.21 -44.97
CA GLY A 146 -10.31 -3.48 -45.47
C GLY A 146 -8.80 -3.48 -45.62
N TYR A 147 -8.23 -4.69 -45.63
CA TYR A 147 -6.82 -4.96 -45.84
C TYR A 147 -6.68 -5.95 -46.98
N PHE A 148 -5.68 -5.79 -47.85
CA PHE A 148 -5.51 -6.67 -49.00
C PHE A 148 -4.06 -6.95 -49.37
N ARG A 149 -3.83 -8.05 -50.07
CA ARG A 149 -2.57 -8.34 -50.78
C ARG A 149 -2.84 -9.07 -52.08
N SER A 150 -1.94 -8.89 -53.05
CA SER A 150 -1.98 -9.67 -54.28
C SER A 150 -1.51 -11.11 -54.02
N LEU A 151 -2.18 -12.06 -54.66
CA LEU A 151 -1.84 -13.48 -54.75
C LEU A 151 -1.50 -13.81 -56.20
N SER A 152 -0.47 -14.62 -56.39
CA SER A 152 -0.17 -15.25 -57.68
C SER A 152 -0.37 -16.76 -57.52
N TYR A 153 -1.05 -17.37 -58.49
CA TYR A 153 -1.34 -18.81 -58.46
C TYR A 153 -1.39 -19.37 -59.88
N THR A 154 -1.27 -20.69 -60.01
CA THR A 154 -1.42 -21.37 -61.30
C THR A 154 -2.63 -22.29 -61.30
N VAL A 155 -3.22 -22.47 -62.47
CA VAL A 155 -4.37 -23.36 -62.69
C VAL A 155 -4.05 -24.29 -63.85
N GLN A 156 -4.15 -25.60 -63.61
CA GLN A 156 -3.87 -26.65 -64.60
C GLN A 156 -4.99 -27.70 -64.58
N ALA A 157 -5.30 -28.30 -65.72
CA ALA A 157 -6.12 -29.51 -65.75
C ALA A 157 -5.26 -30.74 -65.43
N THR A 158 -5.84 -31.76 -64.80
CA THR A 158 -5.19 -33.07 -64.66
C THR A 158 -5.02 -33.77 -66.01
N ASP A 159 -4.14 -34.77 -66.07
CA ASP A 159 -3.84 -35.52 -67.31
C ASP A 159 -5.08 -36.12 -68.00
N ASP A 160 -6.12 -36.44 -67.22
CA ASP A 160 -7.41 -36.96 -67.70
C ASP A 160 -8.44 -35.86 -68.01
N GLY A 161 -8.09 -34.58 -67.80
CA GLY A 161 -8.95 -33.41 -67.95
C GLY A 161 -10.12 -33.35 -66.96
N ALA A 162 -10.17 -34.28 -65.99
CA ALA A 162 -11.34 -34.47 -65.13
C ALA A 162 -11.31 -33.60 -63.87
N LYS A 163 -10.15 -33.06 -63.48
CA LYS A 163 -9.97 -32.22 -62.29
C LYS A 163 -9.08 -31.01 -62.58
N THR A 164 -9.19 -30.01 -61.73
CA THR A 164 -8.37 -28.80 -61.76
C THR A 164 -7.38 -28.82 -60.60
N VAL A 165 -6.11 -28.62 -60.91
CA VAL A 165 -5.03 -28.44 -59.93
C VAL A 165 -4.75 -26.95 -59.81
N VAL A 166 -4.73 -26.45 -58.58
CA VAL A 166 -4.43 -25.07 -58.24
C VAL A 166 -3.19 -25.03 -57.38
N GLU A 167 -2.18 -24.27 -57.80
CA GLU A 167 -0.94 -24.10 -57.04
C GLU A 167 -0.82 -22.66 -56.54
N LEU A 168 -0.81 -22.48 -55.22
CA LEU A 168 -0.69 -21.20 -54.52
C LEU A 168 0.43 -21.32 -53.48
N ASP A 169 1.19 -20.24 -53.27
CA ASP A 169 2.00 -20.09 -52.06
C ASP A 169 1.09 -19.82 -50.85
N SER A 170 0.44 -20.88 -50.37
CA SER A 170 -0.51 -20.82 -49.25
C SER A 170 0.17 -20.41 -47.94
N LYS A 171 1.49 -20.66 -47.80
CA LYS A 171 2.30 -20.27 -46.65
C LYS A 171 2.42 -18.77 -46.54
N ALA A 172 2.79 -18.10 -47.63
CA ALA A 172 2.85 -16.66 -47.65
C ALA A 172 1.46 -16.05 -47.42
N ALA A 173 0.41 -16.59 -48.05
CA ALA A 173 -0.97 -16.10 -47.88
C ALA A 173 -1.44 -16.23 -46.42
N ALA A 174 -1.26 -17.40 -45.80
CA ALA A 174 -1.61 -17.65 -44.40
C ALA A 174 -0.77 -16.81 -43.43
N ALA A 175 0.52 -16.59 -43.72
CA ALA A 175 1.40 -15.77 -42.90
C ALA A 175 0.87 -14.35 -42.74
N ALA A 176 0.28 -13.78 -43.80
CA ALA A 176 -0.31 -12.45 -43.74
C ALA A 176 -1.57 -12.37 -42.84
N LEU A 177 -2.32 -13.47 -42.77
CA LEU A 177 -3.55 -13.57 -41.96
C LEU A 177 -3.27 -13.94 -40.50
N SER A 178 -2.05 -14.42 -40.20
CA SER A 178 -1.73 -15.08 -38.94
C SER A 178 -1.95 -14.22 -37.70
N LEU A 179 -1.44 -12.98 -37.69
CA LEU A 179 -1.51 -12.08 -36.53
C LEU A 179 -2.95 -11.57 -36.27
N PRO A 180 -3.70 -11.02 -37.25
CA PRO A 180 -5.11 -10.66 -37.05
C PRO A 180 -5.95 -11.85 -36.56
N LEU A 181 -5.77 -13.02 -37.18
CA LEU A 181 -6.51 -14.22 -36.81
C LEU A 181 -6.22 -14.64 -35.36
N ARG A 182 -4.95 -14.65 -34.94
CA ARG A 182 -4.58 -15.04 -33.57
C ARG A 182 -5.09 -14.06 -32.53
N PHE A 183 -5.05 -12.75 -32.76
CA PHE A 183 -5.68 -11.78 -31.86
C PHE A 183 -7.20 -11.96 -31.76
N TYR A 184 -7.87 -12.26 -32.88
CA TYR A 184 -9.30 -12.53 -32.89
C TYR A 184 -9.65 -13.79 -32.08
N LEU A 185 -8.85 -14.85 -32.21
CA LEU A 185 -9.07 -16.12 -31.52
C LEU A 185 -8.68 -16.06 -30.04
N ALA A 186 -7.65 -15.30 -29.68
CA ALA A 186 -7.16 -15.16 -28.30
C ALA A 186 -8.10 -14.37 -27.38
N HIS A 187 -9.16 -13.77 -27.89
CA HIS A 187 -10.03 -12.85 -27.15
C HIS A 187 -10.53 -13.39 -25.80
N ALA A 188 -10.99 -14.63 -25.75
CA ALA A 188 -11.53 -15.22 -24.51
C ALA A 188 -10.43 -15.43 -23.47
N GLN A 189 -9.25 -15.86 -23.90
CA GLN A 189 -8.09 -16.05 -23.04
C GLN A 189 -7.56 -14.72 -22.51
N LEU A 190 -7.36 -13.73 -23.39
CA LEU A 190 -6.92 -12.38 -23.00
C LEU A 190 -7.92 -11.69 -22.06
N LYS A 191 -9.22 -11.97 -22.22
CA LYS A 191 -10.24 -11.53 -21.26
C LYS A 191 -10.06 -12.18 -19.89
N HIS A 192 -9.82 -13.49 -19.85
CA HIS A 192 -9.58 -14.20 -18.61
C HIS A 192 -8.30 -13.71 -17.91
N ASP A 193 -7.20 -13.60 -18.65
CA ASP A 193 -5.90 -13.20 -18.11
C ASP A 193 -5.92 -11.77 -17.56
N ALA A 194 -6.54 -10.83 -18.28
CA ALA A 194 -6.74 -9.47 -17.79
C ALA A 194 -7.57 -9.43 -16.50
N GLN A 195 -8.64 -10.22 -16.42
CA GLN A 195 -9.47 -10.31 -15.20
C GLN A 195 -8.68 -10.88 -14.02
N VAL A 196 -7.84 -11.89 -14.24
CA VAL A 196 -6.98 -12.46 -13.19
C VAL A 196 -5.97 -11.43 -12.68
N LEU A 197 -5.35 -10.67 -13.58
CA LEU A 197 -4.39 -9.62 -13.23
C LEU A 197 -5.05 -8.50 -12.43
N GLU A 198 -6.21 -8.01 -12.88
CA GLU A 198 -7.00 -7.01 -12.16
C GLU A 198 -7.41 -7.50 -10.76
N GLN A 199 -7.85 -8.75 -10.65
CA GLN A 199 -8.21 -9.35 -9.36
C GLN A 199 -6.99 -9.45 -8.44
N ALA A 200 -5.84 -9.89 -8.95
CA ALA A 200 -4.59 -9.96 -8.19
C ALA A 200 -4.16 -8.58 -7.67
N ALA A 201 -4.17 -7.56 -8.54
CA ALA A 201 -3.85 -6.19 -8.16
C ALA A 201 -4.83 -5.63 -7.11
N SER A 202 -6.13 -5.91 -7.26
CA SER A 202 -7.13 -5.49 -6.28
C SER A 202 -6.96 -6.19 -4.93
N ALA A 203 -6.61 -7.49 -4.92
CA ALA A 203 -6.37 -8.26 -3.71
C ALA A 203 -5.09 -7.79 -2.99
N GLU A 204 -4.05 -7.44 -3.73
CA GLU A 204 -2.83 -6.86 -3.16
C GLU A 204 -3.08 -5.48 -2.56
N ALA A 205 -3.83 -4.61 -3.26
CA ALA A 205 -4.24 -3.31 -2.73
C ALA A 205 -5.08 -3.45 -1.46
N ALA A 206 -6.03 -4.39 -1.42
CA ALA A 206 -6.83 -4.67 -0.23
C ALA A 206 -5.97 -5.16 0.93
N ARG A 207 -4.99 -6.05 0.66
CA ARG A 207 -4.04 -6.53 1.67
C ARG A 207 -3.18 -5.39 2.22
N GLN A 208 -2.71 -4.48 1.35
CA GLN A 208 -1.92 -3.33 1.79
C GLN A 208 -2.74 -2.38 2.66
N GLN A 209 -4.00 -2.12 2.28
CA GLN A 209 -4.92 -1.33 3.10
C GLN A 209 -5.16 -1.96 4.48
N GLU A 210 -5.28 -3.29 4.56
CA GLU A 210 -5.43 -3.99 5.83
C GLU A 210 -4.19 -3.86 6.72
N LEU A 211 -2.99 -3.98 6.14
CA LEU A 211 -1.73 -3.77 6.85
C LEU A 211 -1.59 -2.33 7.36
N ASP A 212 -1.92 -1.34 6.53
CA ASP A 212 -1.86 0.08 6.91
C ASP A 212 -2.87 0.39 8.03
N ALA A 213 -4.08 -0.17 7.95
CA ALA A 213 -5.09 -0.05 9.00
C ALA A 213 -4.64 -0.69 10.32
N LEU A 214 -3.99 -1.86 10.26
CA LEU A 214 -3.45 -2.54 11.42
C LEU A 214 -2.31 -1.74 12.05
N ASN A 215 -1.40 -1.19 11.25
CA ASN A 215 -0.31 -0.33 11.72
C ASN A 215 -0.87 0.94 12.42
N GLN A 216 -1.88 1.58 11.83
CA GLN A 216 -2.54 2.73 12.45
C GLN A 216 -3.24 2.37 13.76
N ALA A 217 -3.94 1.23 13.82
CA ALA A 217 -4.59 0.76 15.03
C ALA A 217 -3.59 0.47 16.16
N GLN A 218 -2.44 -0.14 15.85
CA GLN A 218 -1.36 -0.37 16.81
C GLN A 218 -0.78 0.95 17.34
N LEU A 219 -0.55 1.92 16.46
CA LEU A 219 -0.04 3.23 16.84
C LEU A 219 -1.03 3.99 17.76
N GLN A 220 -2.32 3.93 17.45
CA GLN A 220 -3.36 4.51 18.31
C GLN A 220 -3.42 3.84 19.68
N ALA A 221 -3.31 2.50 19.74
CA ALA A 221 -3.28 1.78 21.01
C ALA A 221 -2.06 2.17 21.86
N ARG A 222 -0.88 2.32 21.23
CA ARG A 222 0.33 2.80 21.90
C ARG A 222 0.17 4.22 22.42
N LEU A 223 -0.46 5.12 21.66
CA LEU A 223 -0.76 6.47 22.10
C LEU A 223 -1.65 6.50 23.35
N GLU A 224 -2.71 5.71 23.38
CA GLU A 224 -3.58 5.65 24.56
C GLU A 224 -2.87 5.05 25.80
N ALA A 225 -2.01 4.05 25.59
CA ALA A 225 -1.16 3.52 26.66
C ALA A 225 -0.19 4.59 27.19
N ALA A 226 0.53 5.28 26.30
CA ALA A 226 1.47 6.34 26.65
C ALA A 226 0.79 7.50 27.38
N LYS A 227 -0.43 7.90 26.96
CA LYS A 227 -1.24 8.91 27.67
C LYS A 227 -1.58 8.47 29.09
N SER A 228 -2.07 7.24 29.25
CA SER A 228 -2.46 6.70 30.56
C SER A 228 -1.27 6.63 31.52
N GLU A 229 -0.14 6.14 31.02
CA GLU A 229 1.11 6.06 31.78
C GLU A 229 1.61 7.45 32.18
N ASN A 230 1.70 8.38 31.22
CA ASN A 230 2.14 9.75 31.46
C ASN A 230 1.27 10.45 32.52
N GLN A 231 -0.05 10.31 32.43
CA GLN A 231 -0.97 10.81 33.47
C GLN A 231 -0.70 10.18 34.84
N GLY A 232 -0.36 8.88 34.88
CA GLY A 232 0.07 8.19 36.08
C GLY A 232 1.30 8.82 36.72
N TRP A 233 2.34 9.05 35.94
CA TRP A 233 3.57 9.70 36.39
C TRP A 233 3.34 11.13 36.89
N HIS A 234 2.56 11.95 36.16
CA HIS A 234 2.20 13.29 36.61
C HIS A 234 1.43 13.29 37.93
N ARG A 235 0.52 12.32 38.14
CA ARG A 235 -0.18 12.17 39.43
C ARG A 235 0.81 11.86 40.55
N GLN A 236 1.76 10.95 40.33
CA GLN A 236 2.77 10.61 41.33
C GLN A 236 3.67 11.81 41.67
N LEU A 237 4.14 12.54 40.66
CA LEU A 237 4.94 13.75 40.86
C LEU A 237 4.19 14.80 41.69
N ASN A 238 2.93 15.06 41.34
CA ASN A 238 2.10 16.01 42.05
C ASN A 238 1.83 15.57 43.50
N GLN A 239 1.56 14.29 43.72
CA GLN A 239 1.36 13.74 45.05
C GLN A 239 2.63 13.88 45.91
N GLN A 240 3.80 13.58 45.36
CA GLN A 240 5.07 13.74 46.06
C GLN A 240 5.37 15.21 46.34
N TRP A 241 5.15 16.10 45.37
CA TRP A 241 5.31 17.55 45.56
C TRP A 241 4.41 18.08 46.69
N GLN A 242 3.16 17.62 46.75
CA GLN A 242 2.20 17.99 47.78
C GLN A 242 2.50 17.38 49.15
N SER A 243 3.20 16.25 49.21
CA SER A 243 3.62 15.64 50.48
C SER A 243 4.89 16.28 51.07
N LEU A 244 5.63 17.08 50.29
CA LEU A 244 6.81 17.78 50.78
C LEU A 244 6.44 18.78 51.90
N PRO A 245 7.25 18.88 52.97
CA PRO A 245 7.11 19.92 53.97
C PRO A 245 7.11 21.32 53.36
N PRO A 246 6.33 22.28 53.89
CA PRO A 246 6.19 23.62 53.29
C PRO A 246 7.53 24.35 53.06
N ALA A 247 8.46 24.25 54.01
CA ALA A 247 9.78 24.85 53.90
C ALA A 247 10.61 24.28 52.73
N ALA A 248 10.59 22.96 52.55
CA ALA A 248 11.27 22.29 51.44
C ALA A 248 10.62 22.63 50.10
N ARG A 249 9.28 22.66 50.04
CA ARG A 249 8.53 23.04 48.84
C ARG A 249 8.81 24.48 48.42
N ALA A 250 8.89 25.41 49.37
CA ALA A 250 9.23 26.80 49.10
C ALA A 250 10.66 26.94 48.57
N ALA A 251 11.62 26.23 49.17
CA ALA A 251 13.01 26.24 48.72
C ALA A 251 13.19 25.66 47.30
N LEU A 252 12.42 24.63 46.94
CA LEU A 252 12.54 23.92 45.66
C LEU A 252 11.68 24.47 44.52
N LYS A 253 10.83 25.46 44.80
CA LYS A 253 9.84 25.95 43.82
C LYS A 253 10.47 26.39 42.51
N THR A 254 11.51 27.22 42.59
CA THR A 254 12.19 27.77 41.41
C THR A 254 12.83 26.65 40.57
N ASP A 255 13.50 25.70 41.23
CA ASP A 255 14.16 24.58 40.55
C ASP A 255 13.13 23.65 39.89
N GLN A 256 12.00 23.41 40.55
CA GLN A 256 10.91 22.60 39.99
C GLN A 256 10.28 23.27 38.76
N GLU A 257 10.08 24.59 38.79
CA GLU A 257 9.58 25.35 37.64
C GLU A 257 10.57 25.35 36.46
N GLN A 258 11.87 25.47 36.73
CA GLN A 258 12.91 25.38 35.70
C GLN A 258 12.95 23.99 35.07
N TRP A 259 12.93 22.95 35.90
CA TRP A 259 12.91 21.57 35.44
C TRP A 259 11.68 21.27 34.58
N ASN A 260 10.49 21.74 34.98
CA ASN A 260 9.26 21.59 34.17
C ASN A 260 9.42 22.19 32.76
N ARG A 261 9.94 23.42 32.67
CA ARG A 261 10.15 24.08 31.37
C ARG A 261 11.16 23.34 30.49
N LEU A 262 12.27 22.91 31.09
CA LEU A 262 13.31 22.17 30.38
C LEU A 262 12.75 20.85 29.83
N ARG A 263 12.11 20.05 30.71
CA ARG A 263 11.46 18.79 30.36
C ARG A 263 10.48 18.94 29.19
N GLU A 264 9.58 19.92 29.28
CA GLU A 264 8.58 20.17 28.23
C GLU A 264 9.25 20.48 26.89
N SER A 265 10.27 21.33 26.88
CA SER A 265 10.99 21.69 25.65
C SER A 265 11.81 20.54 25.06
N GLU A 266 12.51 19.77 25.89
CA GLU A 266 13.33 18.64 25.47
C GLU A 266 12.49 17.52 24.89
N CYS A 267 11.40 17.14 25.56
CA CYS A 267 10.54 16.06 25.08
C CYS A 267 9.77 16.47 23.82
N ALA A 268 9.35 17.73 23.70
CA ALA A 268 8.74 18.25 22.48
C ALA A 268 9.71 18.24 21.28
N TYR A 269 11.00 18.51 21.53
CA TYR A 269 12.03 18.39 20.50
C TYR A 269 12.30 16.93 20.14
N PHE A 270 12.48 16.06 21.13
CA PHE A 270 12.76 14.64 20.94
C PHE A 270 11.70 13.95 20.08
N GLY A 271 10.41 14.15 20.35
CA GLY A 271 9.34 13.58 19.53
C GLY A 271 9.48 13.97 18.05
N LYS A 272 9.83 15.23 17.77
CA LYS A 272 10.01 15.74 16.40
C LYS A 272 11.32 15.30 15.73
N SER A 273 12.38 15.02 16.50
CA SER A 273 13.66 14.57 15.94
C SER A 273 13.64 13.11 15.52
N GLU A 274 12.87 12.28 16.23
CA GLU A 274 12.86 10.84 16.04
C GLU A 274 11.83 10.33 15.02
N SER A 275 10.82 11.14 14.66
CA SER A 275 9.77 10.72 13.72
C SER A 275 9.22 11.86 12.89
N SER A 276 8.79 11.56 11.66
CA SER A 276 7.98 12.47 10.82
C SER A 276 6.47 12.22 10.93
N GLU A 277 6.05 11.12 11.56
CA GLU A 277 4.64 10.73 11.71
C GLU A 277 4.02 11.37 12.97
N PRO A 278 2.99 12.24 12.86
CA PRO A 278 2.51 13.05 13.99
C PRO A 278 2.05 12.26 15.22
N LEU A 279 1.42 11.11 15.04
CA LEU A 279 0.99 10.27 16.16
C LEU A 279 2.19 9.65 16.89
N GLU A 280 3.21 9.21 16.16
CA GLU A 280 4.43 8.66 16.75
C GLU A 280 5.24 9.76 17.46
N GLN A 281 5.30 10.98 16.91
CA GLN A 281 5.93 12.12 17.60
C GLN A 281 5.30 12.36 18.98
N GLU A 282 3.97 12.28 19.08
CA GLU A 282 3.25 12.48 20.35
C GLU A 282 3.50 11.32 21.33
N VAL A 283 3.52 10.08 20.86
CA VAL A 283 3.89 8.91 21.67
C VAL A 283 5.28 9.10 22.28
N LEU A 284 6.28 9.40 21.45
CA LEU A 284 7.66 9.58 21.89
C LEU A 284 7.82 10.76 22.85
N ARG A 285 7.07 11.84 22.64
CA ARG A 285 7.02 12.98 23.57
C ARG A 285 6.49 12.56 24.94
N LEU A 286 5.40 11.78 25.00
CA LEU A 286 4.79 11.31 26.24
C LEU A 286 5.67 10.30 26.98
N GLU A 287 6.33 9.40 26.25
CA GLU A 287 7.28 8.43 26.80
C GLU A 287 8.51 9.13 27.39
N CYS A 288 9.09 10.11 26.67
CA CYS A 288 10.15 10.98 27.20
C CYS A 288 9.72 11.68 28.49
N ASP A 289 8.53 12.28 28.49
CA ASP A 289 8.02 13.04 29.63
C ASP A 289 7.84 12.13 30.86
N SER A 290 7.31 10.92 30.66
CA SER A 290 7.17 9.88 31.68
C SER A 290 8.52 9.49 32.29
N GLN A 291 9.51 9.19 31.44
CA GLN A 291 10.87 8.83 31.87
C GLN A 291 11.55 9.97 32.66
N ARG A 292 11.37 11.22 32.21
CA ARG A 292 11.90 12.39 32.92
C ARG A 292 11.27 12.52 34.31
N ILE A 293 9.96 12.31 34.42
CA ILE A 293 9.26 12.35 35.71
C ILE A 293 9.78 11.23 36.62
N GLU A 294 9.89 10.00 36.13
CA GLU A 294 10.41 8.86 36.89
C GLU A 294 11.80 9.17 37.49
N GLN A 295 12.71 9.74 36.69
CA GLN A 295 14.03 10.16 37.15
C GLN A 295 13.99 11.28 38.19
N ARG A 296 13.00 12.18 38.10
CA ARG A 296 12.87 13.34 38.98
C ARG A 296 12.36 12.99 40.38
N LEU A 297 11.55 11.93 40.53
CA LEU A 297 10.98 11.54 41.82
C LEU A 297 12.05 11.32 42.92
N PRO A 298 13.10 10.50 42.73
CA PRO A 298 14.13 10.32 43.74
C PRO A 298 14.93 11.61 44.01
N GLU A 299 15.26 12.38 42.96
CA GLU A 299 15.95 13.68 43.12
C GLU A 299 15.13 14.64 43.98
N LEU A 300 13.82 14.72 43.75
CA LEU A 300 12.92 15.60 44.48
C LEU A 300 12.86 15.23 45.96
N ALA A 301 12.83 13.92 46.28
CA ALA A 301 12.87 13.44 47.66
C ALA A 301 14.18 13.83 48.35
N GLN A 302 15.32 13.57 47.71
CA GLN A 302 16.64 13.84 48.26
C GLN A 302 16.88 15.33 48.48
N ASN A 303 16.50 16.16 47.51
CA ASN A 303 16.64 17.61 47.61
C ASN A 303 15.74 18.16 48.73
N ALA A 304 14.52 17.64 48.86
CA ALA A 304 13.60 18.07 49.92
C ALA A 304 14.16 17.77 51.32
N GLU A 305 14.75 16.58 51.52
CA GLU A 305 15.40 16.23 52.78
C GLU A 305 16.59 17.16 53.08
N THR A 306 17.40 17.44 52.06
CA THR A 306 18.57 18.34 52.19
C THR A 306 18.14 19.75 52.63
N HIS A 307 17.12 20.33 51.99
CA HIS A 307 16.62 21.65 52.37
C HIS A 307 15.93 21.66 53.74
N LEU A 308 15.22 20.59 54.10
CA LEU A 308 14.60 20.48 55.41
C LEU A 308 15.65 20.43 56.52
N LEU A 309 16.73 19.66 56.34
CA LEU A 309 17.84 19.60 57.29
C LEU A 309 18.54 20.95 57.43
N ALA A 310 18.77 21.66 56.32
CA ALA A 310 19.33 23.00 56.34
C ALA A 310 18.42 23.97 57.12
N ALA A 311 17.10 23.90 56.91
CA ALA A 311 16.11 24.71 57.64
C ALA A 311 16.11 24.40 59.15
N VAL A 312 16.20 23.12 59.55
CA VAL A 312 16.32 22.71 60.95
C VAL A 312 17.59 23.27 61.58
N ASN A 313 18.73 23.19 60.89
CA ASN A 313 20.00 23.72 61.40
C ASN A 313 19.94 25.24 61.57
N GLU A 314 19.33 25.95 60.62
CA GLU A 314 19.12 27.39 60.73
C GLU A 314 18.19 27.75 61.87
N ALA A 315 17.03 27.10 61.98
CA ALA A 315 16.09 27.31 63.08
C ALA A 315 16.73 27.02 64.43
N ARG A 316 17.61 26.00 64.53
CA ARG A 316 18.37 25.70 65.75
C ARG A 316 19.32 26.84 66.12
N ARG A 317 20.03 27.43 65.16
CA ARG A 317 20.90 28.60 65.40
C ARG A 317 20.09 29.80 65.88
N GLN A 318 18.98 30.10 65.22
CA GLN A 318 18.11 31.22 65.59
C GLN A 318 17.49 31.05 66.98
N ASN A 319 17.04 29.84 67.29
CA ASN A 319 16.52 29.49 68.61
C ASN A 319 17.59 29.70 69.68
N GLN A 320 18.80 29.14 69.49
CA GLN A 320 19.92 29.32 70.42
C GLN A 320 20.29 30.80 70.65
N GLN A 321 20.24 31.63 69.60
CA GLN A 321 20.50 33.06 69.70
C GLN A 321 19.43 33.78 70.53
N ALA A 322 18.14 33.54 70.24
CA ALA A 322 17.04 34.10 71.00
C ALA A 322 17.10 33.68 72.47
N ASP A 323 17.44 32.42 72.72
CA ASP A 323 17.63 31.85 74.04
C ASP A 323 18.79 32.49 74.84
N GLN A 324 19.88 32.85 74.16
CA GLN A 324 20.98 33.58 74.79
C GLN A 324 20.58 35.03 75.08
N GLU A 325 19.88 35.68 74.15
CA GLU A 325 19.41 37.05 74.29
C GLU A 325 18.45 37.20 75.47
N ILE A 326 17.42 36.34 75.57
CA ILE A 326 16.46 36.41 76.67
C ILE A 326 17.12 36.16 78.03
N ARG A 327 18.12 35.26 78.10
CA ARG A 327 18.87 35.00 79.33
C ARG A 327 19.69 36.22 79.76
N ARG A 328 20.38 36.88 78.83
CA ARG A 328 21.14 38.12 79.13
C ARG A 328 20.20 39.24 79.54
N LEU A 329 19.08 39.39 78.84
CA LEU A 329 18.06 40.38 79.15
C LEU A 329 17.48 40.15 80.55
N TRP A 330 17.07 38.93 80.86
CA TRP A 330 16.59 38.55 82.19
C TRP A 330 17.61 38.89 83.29
N GLN A 331 18.89 38.61 83.07
CA GLN A 331 19.95 38.96 84.03
C GLN A 331 20.06 40.46 84.28
N SER A 332 19.87 41.29 83.25
CA SER A 332 19.92 42.76 83.35
C SER A 332 18.73 43.41 84.07
N ILE A 333 17.63 42.69 84.30
CA ILE A 333 16.46 43.23 85.01
C ILE A 333 16.79 43.33 86.51
N PRO A 334 16.47 44.45 87.19
CA PRO A 334 16.66 44.60 88.64
C PRO A 334 15.94 43.52 89.48
N ASP A 335 16.51 43.14 90.62
CA ASP A 335 15.99 42.01 91.42
C ASP A 335 14.62 42.28 92.07
N ASP A 336 14.33 43.55 92.40
CA ASP A 336 13.01 43.99 92.86
C ASP A 336 11.94 43.85 91.76
N VAL A 337 12.28 44.18 90.51
CA VAL A 337 11.41 43.96 89.35
C VAL A 337 11.25 42.46 89.07
N LYS A 338 12.33 41.67 89.14
CA LYS A 338 12.26 40.20 89.00
C LYS A 338 11.35 39.56 90.06
N ALA A 339 11.30 40.08 91.28
CA ALA A 339 10.40 39.58 92.32
C ALA A 339 8.92 39.78 91.96
N ILE A 340 8.61 40.81 91.17
CA ILE A 340 7.26 41.10 90.68
C ILE A 340 6.90 40.19 89.49
N ILE A 341 7.78 40.09 88.48
CA ILE A 341 7.47 39.43 87.19
C ILE A 341 7.97 37.98 87.08
N GLY A 342 8.69 37.47 88.09
CA GLY A 342 9.36 36.17 88.05
C GLY A 342 8.41 35.00 87.87
N GLN A 343 7.26 35.01 88.52
CA GLN A 343 6.25 33.96 88.37
C GLN A 343 5.67 33.96 86.95
N ASP A 344 5.40 35.12 86.38
CA ASP A 344 4.89 35.27 85.01
C ASP A 344 5.92 34.78 83.99
N TYR A 345 7.20 35.05 84.22
CA TYR A 345 8.29 34.53 83.38
C TYR A 345 8.37 32.99 83.41
N GLN A 346 8.23 32.37 84.59
CA GLN A 346 8.23 30.89 84.71
C GLN A 346 6.98 30.25 84.10
N ASN A 347 5.81 30.86 84.32
CA ASN A 347 4.56 30.43 83.72
C ASN A 347 4.63 30.50 82.20
N TRP A 348 5.16 31.59 81.65
CA TRP A 348 5.39 31.74 80.22
C TRP A 348 6.29 30.62 79.69
N ASN A 349 7.44 30.38 80.30
CA ASN A 349 8.41 29.38 79.82
C ASN A 349 7.80 27.95 79.77
N SER A 350 7.02 27.57 80.79
CA SER A 350 6.31 26.28 80.82
C SER A 350 5.19 26.21 79.78
N ALA A 351 4.40 27.28 79.63
CA ALA A 351 3.32 27.36 78.64
C ALA A 351 3.86 27.32 77.20
N THR A 352 4.95 28.03 76.91
CA THR A 352 5.65 28.00 75.62
C THR A 352 6.15 26.60 75.29
N SER A 353 6.78 25.91 76.24
CA SER A 353 7.26 24.53 76.02
C SER A 353 6.11 23.57 75.63
N ALA A 354 4.97 23.67 76.32
CA ALA A 354 3.79 22.86 76.00
C ALA A 354 3.17 23.23 74.63
N LYS A 355 3.04 24.53 74.35
CA LYS A 355 2.53 25.05 73.08
C LYS A 355 3.38 24.56 71.90
N CYS A 356 4.69 24.66 72.01
CA CYS A 356 5.59 24.30 70.92
C CYS A 356 5.79 22.78 70.78
N ALA A 357 5.61 22.00 71.85
CA ALA A 357 5.49 20.55 71.74
C ALA A 357 4.23 20.13 70.96
N ALA A 358 3.09 20.80 71.18
CA ALA A 358 1.87 20.55 70.42
C ALA A 358 2.02 20.92 68.93
N ALA A 359 2.69 22.03 68.62
CA ALA A 359 3.02 22.41 67.24
C ALA A 359 3.89 21.35 66.54
N ALA A 360 4.86 20.78 67.26
CA ALA A 360 5.71 19.70 66.75
C ALA A 360 4.92 18.44 66.38
N GLN A 361 3.95 18.06 67.22
CA GLN A 361 3.11 16.87 67.01
C GLN A 361 2.23 16.98 65.76
N GLN A 362 1.88 18.20 65.35
CA GLN A 362 1.05 18.45 64.16
C GLN A 362 1.86 18.44 62.85
N ALA A 363 3.19 18.51 62.91
CA ALA A 363 4.05 18.73 61.73
C ALA A 363 4.48 17.44 61.01
N GLY A 364 4.06 16.26 61.46
CA GLY A 364 4.33 14.99 60.78
C GLY A 364 5.72 14.42 61.07
N SER A 365 6.62 14.40 60.06
CA SER A 365 7.92 13.71 60.13
C SER A 365 8.86 14.29 61.20
N ASN A 366 9.84 13.49 61.67
CA ASN A 366 10.77 13.89 62.75
C ASN A 366 11.46 15.24 62.51
N HIS A 367 11.98 15.49 61.30
CA HIS A 367 12.63 16.76 60.97
C HIS A 367 11.62 17.92 60.86
N SER A 368 10.41 17.67 60.38
CA SER A 368 9.34 18.70 60.31
C SER A 368 8.84 19.08 61.70
N ALA A 369 8.68 18.09 62.58
CA ALA A 369 8.36 18.29 64.00
C ALA A 369 9.45 19.09 64.71
N GLN A 370 10.72 18.77 64.47
CA GLN A 370 11.84 19.53 65.01
C GLN A 370 11.87 20.97 64.51
N LEU A 371 11.65 21.19 63.21
CA LEU A 371 11.60 22.52 62.63
C LEU A 371 10.46 23.35 63.24
N ALA A 372 9.24 22.80 63.27
CA ALA A 372 8.06 23.48 63.82
C ALA A 372 8.25 23.86 65.29
N ARG A 373 8.85 22.96 66.08
CA ARG A 373 9.16 23.23 67.49
C ARG A 373 10.11 24.41 67.64
N LEU A 374 11.25 24.37 66.94
CA LEU A 374 12.29 25.40 67.03
C LEU A 374 11.77 26.76 66.57
N GLN A 375 10.97 26.79 65.51
CA GLN A 375 10.34 28.02 65.02
C GLN A 375 9.37 28.60 66.06
N CYS A 376 8.47 27.78 66.61
CA CYS A 376 7.56 28.19 67.67
C CYS A 376 8.30 28.72 68.90
N GLU A 377 9.31 27.99 69.40
CA GLU A 377 10.08 28.41 70.57
C GLU A 377 10.81 29.73 70.30
N THR A 378 11.37 29.91 69.11
CA THR A 378 12.05 31.16 68.71
C THR A 378 11.07 32.34 68.66
N GLU A 379 9.89 32.16 68.09
CA GLU A 379 8.85 33.20 68.01
C GLU A 379 8.38 33.63 69.40
N GLU A 380 8.06 32.66 70.26
CA GLU A 380 7.65 32.93 71.64
C GLU A 380 8.74 33.63 72.44
N THR A 381 10.00 33.17 72.32
CA THR A 381 11.15 33.79 73.01
C THR A 381 11.37 35.21 72.52
N ARG A 382 11.26 35.49 71.21
CA ARG A 382 11.37 36.86 70.68
C ARG A 382 10.24 37.76 71.16
N SER A 383 9.01 37.24 71.24
CA SER A 383 7.88 37.97 71.82
C SER A 383 8.16 38.35 73.27
N LYS A 384 8.66 37.39 74.07
CA LYS A 384 8.99 37.64 75.48
C LYS A 384 10.18 38.58 75.66
N ILE A 385 11.19 38.51 74.80
CA ILE A 385 12.30 39.49 74.76
C ILE A 385 11.75 40.90 74.62
N ASN A 386 10.82 41.13 73.68
CA ASN A 386 10.25 42.45 73.46
C ASN A 386 9.46 42.96 74.67
N GLU A 387 8.72 42.09 75.35
CA GLU A 387 8.05 42.41 76.60
C GLU A 387 9.07 42.78 77.70
N LEU A 388 10.10 41.96 77.87
CA LEU A 388 11.11 42.12 78.92
C LEU A 388 11.97 43.38 78.76
N ARG A 389 12.17 43.86 77.53
CA ARG A 389 12.88 45.12 77.26
C ARG A 389 12.21 46.33 77.93
N GLY A 390 10.90 46.28 78.20
CA GLY A 390 10.19 47.33 78.94
C GLY A 390 10.53 47.41 80.43
N TYR A 391 11.18 46.39 80.99
CA TYR A 391 11.55 46.29 82.41
C TYR A 391 13.04 46.54 82.65
N VAL A 392 13.81 46.82 81.60
CA VAL A 392 15.21 47.21 81.71
C VAL A 392 15.28 48.70 81.98
N VAL A 393 16.01 49.10 83.02
CA VAL A 393 16.32 50.51 83.30
C VAL A 393 17.37 50.97 82.28
N GLN A 394 17.09 52.06 81.55
CA GLN A 394 18.05 52.66 80.61
C GLN A 394 19.24 53.29 81.32
#